data_AF-A0AA88KMN4-F1
#
_entry.id   AF-A0AA88KMN4-F1
#
_cell.length_a   1.000
_cell.length_b   1.000
_cell.length_c   1.000
_cell.angle_alpha   90.00
_cell.angle_beta   90.00
_cell.angle_gamma   90.00
#
_symmetry.space_group_name_H-M   'P 1'
#
loop_
_entity.id
_entity.type
_entity.pdbx_description
1 polymer ?
#
loop_
_entity_poly.entity_id
_entity_poly.type
_entity_poly.pdbx_seq_one_letter_code
_entity_poly.pdbx_strand_id
1 'polypeptide(L)'
;MKGHPHLLFVLALCLAILCCSCSTLLQAQSVSVRVLNKAIYDMLNDKTTSRGFTSIHQSYFGDSVMHAPVDKCTTFTTWPAASEAGSDPTFANILSRKYIVFGTNSVNNNPKRYNYVGVGSNYGSCTGFEADIASSIAYRIGMQYTNSPFNAYFVNNTKWFNTFTDNIIYDLQISKFDFILSGMGTNATWNTTQGFVARSSLVDFTCPYQNDGNGVVKGNLATTVTFNSLSDLDQPEITLCVQQGTSMETVARQLLKKTNITTFVDGMLPYTLTRDAVTCHAYVAPLINGLFQAKTDAPKLTYLGLIGQSSDVSIAVRKSAVSSPKRSSASSVDFCLMLILCAIFSVLAIVI
;
A
#
# COMPACT_ATOMS: atom_id res chain seq x y z
N MET A 1 34.84 37.74 -17.87
CA MET A 1 33.63 36.90 -17.73
C MET A 1 32.41 37.82 -17.70
N LYS A 2 31.76 38.06 -18.85
CA LYS A 2 30.49 38.80 -18.90
C LYS A 2 29.38 37.78 -18.65
N GLY A 3 28.87 37.72 -17.43
CA GLY A 3 27.74 36.84 -17.09
C GLY A 3 26.48 37.30 -17.82
N HIS A 4 25.69 36.37 -18.34
CA HIS A 4 24.42 36.66 -19.00
C HIS A 4 23.29 36.70 -17.96
N PRO A 5 22.89 37.89 -17.46
CA PRO A 5 21.86 38.01 -16.41
C PRO A 5 20.49 37.48 -16.86
N HIS A 6 20.21 37.47 -18.16
CA HIS A 6 18.96 36.98 -18.72
C HIS A 6 18.79 35.47 -18.59
N LEU A 7 19.88 34.70 -18.67
CA LEU A 7 19.82 33.24 -18.54
C LEU A 7 19.48 32.82 -17.09
N LEU A 8 20.05 33.53 -16.11
CA LEU A 8 19.76 33.33 -14.69
C LEU A 8 18.29 33.66 -14.35
N PHE A 9 17.73 34.70 -14.95
CA PHE A 9 16.33 35.09 -14.73
C PHE A 9 15.34 34.07 -15.32
N VAL A 10 15.59 33.59 -16.53
CA VAL A 10 14.76 32.55 -17.16
C VAL A 10 14.83 31.24 -16.37
N LEU A 11 16.02 30.84 -15.91
CA LEU A 11 16.19 29.64 -15.10
C LEU A 11 15.43 29.74 -13.76
N ALA A 12 15.48 30.89 -13.10
CA ALA A 12 14.76 31.15 -11.86
C ALA A 12 13.23 31.13 -12.06
N LEU A 13 12.74 31.69 -13.18
CA LEU A 13 11.32 31.67 -13.53
C LEU A 13 10.83 30.25 -13.84
N CYS A 14 11.59 29.46 -14.60
CA CYS A 14 11.28 28.05 -14.86
C CYS A 14 11.28 27.22 -13.56
N LEU A 15 12.22 27.46 -12.63
CA LEU A 15 12.22 26.82 -11.32
C LEU A 15 10.97 27.19 -10.51
N ALA A 16 10.57 28.47 -10.51
CA ALA A 16 9.37 28.93 -9.81
C ALA A 16 8.09 28.29 -10.38
N ILE A 17 7.99 28.15 -11.71
CA ILE A 17 6.85 27.50 -12.38
C ILE A 17 6.83 25.98 -12.09
N LEU A 18 7.99 25.31 -12.06
CA LEU A 18 8.08 23.90 -11.63
C LEU A 18 7.71 23.73 -10.15
N CYS A 19 8.10 24.65 -9.28
CA CYS A 19 7.73 24.61 -7.87
C CYS A 19 6.22 24.83 -7.67
N CYS A 20 5.59 25.74 -8.42
CA CYS A 20 4.14 25.97 -8.35
C CYS A 20 3.31 24.77 -8.85
N SER A 21 3.79 24.01 -9.84
CA SER A 21 3.07 22.85 -10.38
C SER A 21 3.12 21.61 -9.48
N CYS A 22 4.09 21.50 -8.58
CA CYS A 22 4.13 20.43 -7.59
C CYS A 22 3.03 20.62 -6.50
N SER A 23 2.80 21.86 -6.09
CA SER A 23 1.76 22.25 -5.13
C SER A 23 0.34 21.96 -5.65
N THR A 24 0.11 22.15 -6.96
CA THR A 24 -1.21 21.91 -7.59
C THR A 24 -1.51 20.42 -7.75
N LEU A 25 -0.50 19.58 -8.01
CA LEU A 25 -0.69 18.12 -8.07
C LEU A 25 -1.08 17.52 -6.71
N LEU A 26 -0.50 18.03 -5.63
CA LEU A 26 -0.87 17.65 -4.25
C LEU A 26 -2.31 18.08 -3.91
N GLN A 27 -2.76 19.25 -4.37
CA GLN A 27 -4.14 19.73 -4.17
C GLN A 27 -5.19 18.97 -4.99
N ALA A 28 -4.80 18.27 -6.06
CA ALA A 28 -5.72 17.50 -6.90
C ALA A 28 -6.21 16.19 -6.25
N GLN A 29 -5.55 15.72 -5.19
CA GLN A 29 -5.99 14.54 -4.43
C GLN A 29 -7.21 14.85 -3.57
N SER A 30 -8.08 13.86 -3.36
CA SER A 30 -9.18 13.99 -2.41
C SER A 30 -8.67 14.31 -1.01
N VAL A 31 -9.46 15.07 -0.26
CA VAL A 31 -9.16 15.39 1.15
C VAL A 31 -8.88 14.10 1.91
N SER A 32 -9.69 13.06 1.67
CA SER A 32 -9.51 11.76 2.29
C SER A 32 -8.12 11.14 2.06
N VAL A 33 -7.63 11.14 0.81
CA VAL A 33 -6.29 10.63 0.48
C VAL A 33 -5.21 11.45 1.17
N ARG A 34 -5.32 12.79 1.19
CA ARG A 34 -4.30 13.64 1.82
C ARG A 34 -4.23 13.47 3.33
N VAL A 35 -5.38 13.34 4.01
CA VAL A 35 -5.42 13.06 5.46
C VAL A 35 -4.75 11.71 5.75
N LEU A 36 -5.09 10.67 4.99
CA LEU A 36 -4.48 9.35 5.17
C LEU A 36 -2.98 9.34 4.86
N ASN A 37 -2.55 10.00 3.78
CA ASN A 37 -1.14 10.10 3.43
C ASN A 37 -0.33 10.77 4.54
N LYS A 38 -0.85 11.84 5.13
CA LYS A 38 -0.20 12.49 6.26
C LYS A 38 -0.11 11.56 7.48
N ALA A 39 -1.18 10.83 7.79
CA ALA A 39 -1.18 9.87 8.89
C ALA A 39 -0.15 8.74 8.67
N ILE A 40 -0.05 8.23 7.43
CA ILE A 40 0.94 7.23 7.02
C ILE A 40 2.36 7.81 7.13
N TYR A 41 2.59 9.02 6.62
CA TYR A 41 3.88 9.70 6.73
C TYR A 41 4.32 9.81 8.20
N ASP A 42 3.44 10.26 9.10
CA ASP A 42 3.77 10.37 10.53
C ASP A 42 4.03 9.00 11.16
N MET A 43 3.27 7.97 10.79
CA MET A 43 3.50 6.61 11.27
C MET A 43 4.85 6.05 10.81
N LEU A 44 5.24 6.29 9.56
CA LEU A 44 6.52 5.82 9.00
C LEU A 44 7.71 6.54 9.64
N ASN A 45 7.56 7.82 9.99
CA ASN A 45 8.61 8.65 10.60
C ASN A 45 8.67 8.57 12.13
N ASP A 46 7.64 8.06 12.80
CA ASP A 46 7.68 7.83 14.24
C ASP A 46 8.59 6.64 14.58
N LYS A 47 9.75 6.96 15.16
CA LYS A 47 10.74 5.98 15.64
C LYS A 47 10.73 5.81 17.16
N THR A 48 9.80 6.47 17.84
CA THR A 48 9.87 6.68 19.29
C THR A 48 8.73 6.01 20.04
N THR A 49 7.60 5.76 19.38
CA THR A 49 6.43 5.16 20.02
C THR A 49 6.14 3.76 19.49
N SER A 50 5.42 2.96 20.28
CA SER A 50 4.90 1.66 19.87
C SER A 50 3.90 1.72 18.70
N ARG A 51 3.44 2.92 18.32
CA ARG A 51 2.56 3.17 17.17
C ARG A 51 3.32 3.54 15.90
N GLY A 52 4.65 3.68 15.97
CA GLY A 52 5.50 3.85 14.79
C GLY A 52 5.59 2.56 13.96
N PHE A 53 5.72 2.70 12.64
CA PHE A 53 5.80 1.53 11.74
C PHE A 53 6.94 0.60 12.13
N THR A 54 8.10 1.13 12.52
CA THR A 54 9.25 0.33 12.93
C THR A 54 8.92 -0.58 14.12
N SER A 55 8.30 -0.05 15.17
CA SER A 55 7.90 -0.83 16.34
C SER A 55 6.80 -1.84 16.03
N ILE A 56 5.82 -1.47 15.21
CA ILE A 56 4.77 -2.39 14.74
C ILE A 56 5.42 -3.52 13.92
N HIS A 57 6.30 -3.19 12.97
CA HIS A 57 7.00 -4.19 12.16
C HIS A 57 7.80 -5.17 13.02
N GLN A 58 8.58 -4.67 13.98
CA GLN A 58 9.38 -5.51 14.87
C GLN A 58 8.53 -6.44 15.73
N SER A 59 7.37 -5.99 16.23
CA SER A 59 6.48 -6.84 17.04
C SER A 59 5.99 -8.08 16.25
N TYR A 60 5.78 -7.94 14.93
CA TYR A 60 5.32 -9.04 14.07
C TYR A 60 6.44 -9.84 13.41
N PHE A 61 7.54 -9.19 13.02
CA PHE A 61 8.56 -9.80 12.15
C PHE A 61 9.97 -9.81 12.76
N GLY A 62 10.16 -9.22 13.95
CA GLY A 62 11.47 -9.07 14.61
C GLY A 62 12.35 -8.02 13.95
N ASP A 63 13.64 -8.03 14.27
CA ASP A 63 14.67 -7.13 13.69
C ASP A 63 15.13 -7.54 12.28
N SER A 64 14.28 -8.28 11.58
CA SER A 64 14.44 -8.66 10.19
C SER A 64 14.52 -7.43 9.27
N VAL A 65 14.72 -7.67 7.97
CA VAL A 65 14.72 -6.63 6.93
C VAL A 65 13.49 -5.72 7.07
N MET A 66 13.70 -4.40 7.16
CA MET A 66 12.63 -3.42 7.29
C MET A 66 11.96 -3.20 5.92
N HIS A 67 10.66 -3.41 5.83
CA HIS A 67 9.89 -3.28 4.58
C HIS A 67 9.05 -2.00 4.52
N ALA A 68 9.56 -0.93 5.13
CA ALA A 68 8.93 0.38 5.14
C ALA A 68 9.23 1.14 3.82
N PRO A 69 8.22 1.68 3.14
CA PRO A 69 8.39 2.51 1.94
C PRO A 69 8.73 3.96 2.31
N VAL A 70 9.76 4.17 3.13
CA VAL A 70 10.08 5.50 3.73
C VAL A 70 10.38 6.58 2.69
N ASP A 71 10.82 6.18 1.50
CA ASP A 71 11.11 7.03 0.35
C ASP A 71 9.86 7.39 -0.48
N LYS A 72 8.74 6.67 -0.32
CA LYS A 72 7.55 6.81 -1.18
C LYS A 72 6.44 7.69 -0.62
N CYS A 73 6.52 8.10 0.65
CA CYS A 73 5.51 8.96 1.28
C CYS A 73 6.05 10.33 1.72
N THR A 74 7.11 10.83 1.11
CA THR A 74 7.91 11.97 1.63
C THR A 74 7.30 13.36 1.48
N THR A 75 6.31 13.53 0.60
CA THR A 75 5.77 14.87 0.25
C THR A 75 4.56 15.30 1.09
N PHE A 76 4.04 14.43 1.96
CA PHE A 76 2.84 14.70 2.75
C PHE A 76 3.19 15.17 4.15
N THR A 77 3.81 16.34 4.26
CA THR A 77 4.34 16.88 5.53
C THR A 77 3.35 17.76 6.30
N THR A 78 2.19 18.08 5.74
CA THR A 78 1.19 18.98 6.34
C THR A 78 -0.18 18.31 6.37
N TRP A 79 -0.87 18.38 7.52
CA TRP A 79 -2.25 17.93 7.64
C TRP A 79 -3.19 18.88 6.90
N PRO A 80 -4.20 18.38 6.15
CA PRO A 80 -5.30 19.21 5.67
C PRO A 80 -5.97 19.97 6.81
N ALA A 81 -6.43 21.19 6.55
CA ALA A 81 -7.08 22.03 7.55
C ALA A 81 -8.34 21.35 8.11
N ALA A 82 -8.68 21.59 9.38
CA ALA A 82 -9.85 20.97 10.01
C ALA A 82 -11.17 21.34 9.30
N SER A 83 -11.28 22.58 8.81
CA SER A 83 -12.42 23.03 8.01
C SER A 83 -12.56 22.27 6.69
N GLU A 84 -11.43 21.95 6.06
CA GLU A 84 -11.40 21.16 4.84
C GLU A 84 -11.76 19.69 5.11
N ALA A 85 -11.13 19.07 6.11
CA ALA A 85 -11.45 17.71 6.54
C ALA A 85 -12.93 17.55 6.93
N GLY A 86 -13.48 18.53 7.66
CA GLY A 86 -14.90 18.55 8.04
C GLY A 86 -15.87 18.79 6.87
N SER A 87 -15.39 19.26 5.73
CA SER A 87 -16.20 19.45 4.52
C SER A 87 -16.25 18.22 3.60
N ASP A 88 -15.29 17.29 3.75
CA ASP A 88 -15.30 16.00 3.06
C ASP A 88 -16.34 15.07 3.71
N PRO A 89 -17.32 14.53 2.96
CA PRO A 89 -18.39 13.73 3.57
C PRO A 89 -17.92 12.49 4.33
N THR A 90 -16.84 11.84 3.88
CA THR A 90 -16.28 10.67 4.56
C THR A 90 -15.64 11.09 5.88
N PHE A 91 -14.81 12.14 5.87
CA PHE A 91 -14.18 12.63 7.09
C PHE A 91 -15.15 13.33 8.05
N ALA A 92 -16.16 14.05 7.56
CA ALA A 92 -17.23 14.60 8.40
C ALA A 92 -17.89 13.49 9.24
N ASN A 93 -18.19 12.35 8.62
CA ASN A 93 -18.74 11.18 9.31
C ASN A 93 -17.74 10.56 10.30
N ILE A 94 -16.47 10.38 9.92
CA ILE A 94 -15.40 9.87 10.80
C ILE A 94 -15.23 10.77 12.03
N LEU A 95 -15.13 12.09 11.84
CA LEU A 95 -14.92 13.07 12.90
C LEU A 95 -16.10 13.11 13.87
N SER A 96 -17.33 12.99 13.35
CA SER A 96 -18.55 12.92 14.16
C SER A 96 -18.57 11.68 15.06
N ARG A 97 -18.27 10.50 14.52
CA ARG A 97 -18.36 9.23 15.27
C ARG A 97 -17.08 8.85 16.02
N LYS A 98 -15.95 9.48 15.73
CA LYS A 98 -14.63 9.27 16.38
C LYS A 98 -14.05 7.87 16.21
N TYR A 99 -14.32 7.22 15.09
CA TYR A 99 -13.69 5.96 14.70
C TYR A 99 -13.68 5.83 13.17
N ILE A 100 -12.80 4.97 12.65
CA ILE A 100 -12.70 4.62 11.24
C ILE A 100 -13.07 3.15 11.07
N VAL A 101 -13.83 2.82 10.04
CA VAL A 101 -14.17 1.44 9.66
C VAL A 101 -13.43 1.10 8.37
N PHE A 102 -12.64 0.04 8.41
CA PHE A 102 -11.86 -0.46 7.29
C PHE A 102 -12.49 -1.72 6.69
N GLY A 103 -12.49 -1.80 5.36
CA GLY A 103 -12.71 -3.04 4.63
C GLY A 103 -11.44 -3.87 4.57
N THR A 104 -11.54 -5.18 4.84
CA THR A 104 -10.39 -6.08 4.77
C THR A 104 -10.69 -7.48 4.22
N ASN A 105 -9.72 -8.11 3.57
CA ASN A 105 -9.80 -9.47 3.11
C ASN A 105 -9.59 -10.43 4.27
N SER A 106 -10.56 -11.31 4.46
CA SER A 106 -10.44 -12.53 5.25
C SER A 106 -9.95 -12.32 6.68
N VAL A 107 -10.92 -12.09 7.57
CA VAL A 107 -10.76 -12.31 9.02
C VAL A 107 -10.55 -13.80 9.38
N ASN A 108 -10.59 -14.72 8.39
CA ASN A 108 -10.61 -16.17 8.60
C ASN A 108 -9.43 -16.95 7.98
N ASN A 109 -8.50 -16.32 7.24
CA ASN A 109 -7.36 -17.04 6.65
C ASN A 109 -6.16 -17.05 7.61
N ASN A 110 -5.57 -18.23 7.78
CA ASN A 110 -4.28 -18.41 8.43
C ASN A 110 -3.16 -18.19 7.39
N PRO A 111 -2.00 -17.58 7.72
CA PRO A 111 -1.70 -16.89 8.98
C PRO A 111 -2.59 -15.64 9.13
N LYS A 112 -3.18 -15.50 10.32
CA LYS A 112 -4.19 -14.48 10.66
C LYS A 112 -3.65 -13.08 10.43
N ARG A 113 -4.00 -12.44 9.32
CA ARG A 113 -3.79 -10.98 9.15
C ARG A 113 -4.65 -10.18 10.12
N TYR A 114 -5.77 -10.76 10.58
CA TYR A 114 -6.74 -10.16 11.49
C TYR A 114 -7.32 -11.23 12.41
N ASN A 115 -7.28 -11.01 13.72
CA ASN A 115 -8.04 -11.77 14.72
C ASN A 115 -9.22 -10.88 15.11
N TYR A 116 -10.40 -11.16 14.56
CA TYR A 116 -11.58 -10.30 14.68
C TYR A 116 -12.37 -10.56 15.97
N VAL A 117 -12.77 -9.49 16.65
CA VAL A 117 -13.69 -9.50 17.79
C VAL A 117 -14.80 -8.48 17.52
N GLY A 118 -16.04 -8.95 17.42
CA GLY A 118 -17.19 -8.09 17.14
C GLY A 118 -17.43 -7.04 18.23
N VAL A 119 -17.70 -5.80 17.83
CA VAL A 119 -18.05 -4.68 18.73
C VAL A 119 -19.46 -4.16 18.43
N GLY A 120 -19.93 -4.30 17.19
CA GLY A 120 -21.30 -4.03 16.76
C GLY A 120 -21.85 -5.13 15.85
N SER A 121 -23.00 -4.86 15.23
CA SER A 121 -23.70 -5.86 14.38
C SER A 121 -22.90 -6.28 13.15
N ASN A 122 -22.06 -5.39 12.60
CA ASN A 122 -21.35 -5.62 11.33
C ASN A 122 -19.87 -5.18 11.34
N TYR A 123 -19.33 -4.79 12.50
CA TYR A 123 -17.93 -4.38 12.63
C TYR A 123 -17.37 -4.68 14.02
N GLY A 124 -16.04 -4.69 14.12
CA GLY A 124 -15.32 -5.10 15.32
C GLY A 124 -13.86 -4.68 15.34
N SER A 125 -13.21 -4.90 16.47
CA SER A 125 -11.77 -4.73 16.62
C SER A 125 -11.04 -5.92 16.00
N CYS A 126 -9.86 -5.69 15.44
CA CYS A 126 -8.97 -6.74 14.97
C CYS A 126 -7.62 -6.64 15.70
N THR A 127 -6.93 -7.76 15.86
CA THR A 127 -5.48 -7.80 16.14
C THR A 127 -4.74 -8.29 14.91
N GLY A 128 -3.55 -7.77 14.64
CA GLY A 128 -2.75 -8.18 13.49
C GLY A 128 -1.94 -7.01 12.95
N PHE A 129 -0.94 -7.30 12.11
CA PHE A 129 -0.02 -6.28 11.61
C PHE A 129 -0.74 -5.08 10.95
N GLU A 130 -1.68 -5.38 10.06
CA GLU A 130 -2.48 -4.37 9.38
C GLU A 130 -3.53 -3.72 10.31
N ALA A 131 -3.97 -4.40 11.36
CA ALA A 131 -4.85 -3.82 12.39
C ALA A 131 -4.11 -2.78 13.26
N ASP A 132 -2.85 -3.04 13.59
CA ASP A 132 -2.00 -2.10 14.33
C ASP A 132 -1.63 -0.88 13.47
N ILE A 133 -1.42 -1.07 12.17
CA ILE A 133 -1.30 0.05 11.21
C ILE A 133 -2.58 0.89 11.20
N ALA A 134 -3.75 0.25 11.07
CA ALA A 134 -5.03 0.95 11.08
C ALA A 134 -5.25 1.73 12.38
N SER A 135 -4.92 1.12 13.52
CA SER A 135 -4.97 1.72 14.86
C SER A 135 -4.03 2.93 14.98
N SER A 136 -2.81 2.85 14.44
CA SER A 136 -1.87 3.98 14.41
C SER A 136 -2.41 5.14 13.58
N ILE A 137 -2.95 4.85 12.40
CA ILE A 137 -3.55 5.86 11.52
C ILE A 137 -4.76 6.53 12.18
N ALA A 138 -5.69 5.75 12.73
CA ALA A 138 -6.86 6.27 13.43
C ALA A 138 -6.46 7.14 14.64
N TYR A 139 -5.51 6.66 15.44
CA TYR A 139 -4.97 7.42 16.58
C TYR A 139 -4.46 8.80 16.13
N ARG A 140 -3.62 8.86 15.10
CA ARG A 140 -3.02 10.12 14.61
C ARG A 140 -4.08 11.10 14.10
N ILE A 141 -5.06 10.61 13.34
CA ILE A 141 -6.18 11.41 12.85
C ILE A 141 -6.99 11.98 14.03
N GLY A 142 -7.33 11.14 15.01
CA GLY A 142 -8.09 11.56 16.18
C GLY A 142 -7.36 12.63 17.00
N MET A 143 -6.06 12.42 17.26
CA MET A 143 -5.22 13.39 17.96
C MET A 143 -5.12 14.70 17.19
N GLN A 144 -4.98 14.65 15.86
CA GLN A 144 -4.87 15.85 15.03
C GLN A 144 -6.13 16.72 15.04
N TYR A 145 -7.30 16.12 14.85
CA TYR A 145 -8.53 16.89 14.62
C TYR A 145 -9.40 17.09 15.86
N THR A 146 -9.22 16.26 16.89
CA THR A 146 -10.10 16.29 18.07
C THR A 146 -9.35 16.27 19.40
N ASN A 147 -8.02 16.17 19.38
CA ASN A 147 -7.20 15.95 20.57
C ASN A 147 -7.64 14.72 21.40
N SER A 148 -8.17 13.70 20.73
CA SER A 148 -8.67 12.47 21.33
C SER A 148 -8.40 11.29 20.39
N PRO A 149 -7.92 10.13 20.88
CA PRO A 149 -7.65 8.99 20.01
C PRO A 149 -8.94 8.46 19.38
N PHE A 150 -8.89 8.10 18.10
CA PHE A 150 -9.95 7.36 17.44
C PHE A 150 -9.67 5.86 17.45
N ASN A 151 -10.74 5.07 17.36
CA ASN A 151 -10.64 3.63 17.18
C ASN A 151 -10.60 3.25 15.70
N ALA A 152 -9.92 2.14 15.40
CA ALA A 152 -9.99 1.47 14.11
C ALA A 152 -10.83 0.21 14.23
N TYR A 153 -11.85 0.08 13.39
CA TYR A 153 -12.69 -1.10 13.28
C TYR A 153 -12.64 -1.69 11.88
N PHE A 154 -13.06 -2.93 11.78
CA PHE A 154 -13.10 -3.67 10.54
C PHE A 154 -14.48 -4.25 10.33
N VAL A 155 -14.92 -4.34 9.07
CA VAL A 155 -16.08 -5.17 8.72
C VAL A 155 -15.68 -6.64 8.66
N ASN A 156 -16.58 -7.54 9.08
CA ASN A 156 -16.30 -8.99 9.16
C ASN A 156 -16.74 -9.79 7.93
N ASN A 157 -17.39 -9.16 6.97
CA ASN A 157 -18.04 -9.83 5.85
C ASN A 157 -17.71 -9.17 4.50
N THR A 158 -16.50 -8.65 4.38
CA THR A 158 -15.94 -8.16 3.11
C THR A 158 -15.52 -9.33 2.24
N LYS A 159 -15.85 -9.20 0.95
CA LYS A 159 -15.57 -10.23 -0.03
C LYS A 159 -14.46 -9.78 -0.96
N TRP A 160 -13.47 -10.63 -1.18
CA TRP A 160 -12.32 -10.33 -2.05
C TRP A 160 -12.50 -10.82 -3.49
N PHE A 161 -13.68 -11.35 -3.84
CA PHE A 161 -13.90 -11.96 -5.15
C PHE A 161 -13.72 -10.93 -6.28
N ASN A 162 -13.38 -11.43 -7.46
CA ASN A 162 -13.16 -10.62 -8.66
C ASN A 162 -14.43 -10.49 -9.52
N THR A 163 -15.62 -10.59 -8.93
CA THR A 163 -16.88 -10.32 -9.64
C THR A 163 -17.34 -8.90 -9.32
N PHE A 164 -17.95 -8.20 -10.28
CA PHE A 164 -18.25 -6.76 -10.17
C PHE A 164 -19.13 -6.39 -8.97
N THR A 165 -20.12 -7.22 -8.63
CA THR A 165 -21.09 -6.93 -7.56
C THR A 165 -20.76 -7.58 -6.22
N ASP A 166 -19.74 -8.44 -6.16
CA ASP A 166 -19.45 -9.23 -4.96
C ASP A 166 -18.01 -9.03 -4.48
N ASN A 167 -17.61 -7.76 -4.33
CA ASN A 167 -16.23 -7.44 -4.00
C ASN A 167 -16.01 -6.23 -3.11
N ILE A 168 -14.81 -6.15 -2.54
CA ILE A 168 -14.40 -5.14 -1.58
C ILE A 168 -14.37 -3.71 -2.17
N ILE A 169 -14.06 -3.54 -3.45
CA ILE A 169 -14.13 -2.22 -4.11
C ILE A 169 -15.59 -1.80 -4.28
N TYR A 170 -16.49 -2.71 -4.62
CA TYR A 170 -17.92 -2.44 -4.68
C TYR A 170 -18.49 -2.11 -3.29
N ASP A 171 -18.14 -2.90 -2.27
CA ASP A 171 -18.50 -2.63 -0.87
C ASP A 171 -18.01 -1.25 -0.41
N LEU A 172 -16.80 -0.86 -0.82
CA LEU A 172 -16.32 0.50 -0.66
C LEU A 172 -17.27 1.45 -1.38
N GLN A 173 -17.55 1.28 -2.67
CA GLN A 173 -18.42 2.16 -3.47
C GLN A 173 -19.85 2.36 -2.93
N ILE A 174 -20.40 1.42 -2.16
CA ILE A 174 -21.71 1.58 -1.47
C ILE A 174 -21.60 2.07 -0.02
N SER A 175 -20.41 2.51 0.41
CA SER A 175 -20.13 3.09 1.73
C SER A 175 -20.34 2.12 2.90
N LYS A 176 -20.08 0.82 2.69
CA LYS A 176 -20.09 -0.19 3.77
C LYS A 176 -19.00 0.06 4.82
N PHE A 177 -17.93 0.72 4.42
CA PHE A 177 -16.80 1.15 5.24
C PHE A 177 -16.11 2.35 4.57
N ASP A 178 -15.17 3.00 5.26
CA ASP A 178 -14.57 4.25 4.79
C ASP A 178 -13.45 4.02 3.78
N PHE A 179 -12.56 3.08 4.10
CA PHE A 179 -11.34 2.82 3.37
C PHE A 179 -11.05 1.32 3.30
N ILE A 180 -10.24 0.88 2.33
CA ILE A 180 -9.75 -0.50 2.25
C ILE A 180 -8.32 -0.57 2.78
N LEU A 181 -8.08 -1.39 3.79
CA LEU A 181 -6.75 -1.71 4.31
C LEU A 181 -6.66 -3.24 4.43
N SER A 182 -5.93 -3.84 3.48
CA SER A 182 -6.11 -5.26 3.16
C SER A 182 -5.02 -5.88 2.28
N GLY A 183 -3.79 -5.39 2.30
CA GLY A 183 -2.76 -5.92 1.41
C GLY A 183 -3.02 -5.60 -0.07
N MET A 184 -3.76 -4.51 -0.36
CA MET A 184 -4.13 -4.18 -1.74
C MET A 184 -2.94 -3.54 -2.49
N GLY A 185 -2.39 -4.29 -3.45
CA GLY A 185 -1.43 -3.76 -4.42
C GLY A 185 -2.05 -2.75 -5.40
N THR A 186 -1.32 -1.68 -5.69
CA THR A 186 -1.77 -0.53 -6.51
C THR A 186 -1.81 -0.82 -8.02
N ASN A 187 -0.85 -1.60 -8.51
CA ASN A 187 -0.65 -1.85 -9.95
C ASN A 187 -1.45 -3.04 -10.51
N ALA A 188 -2.25 -3.69 -9.68
CA ALA A 188 -3.04 -4.84 -10.10
C ALA A 188 -4.32 -4.43 -10.86
N THR A 189 -4.86 -5.36 -11.63
CA THR A 189 -6.13 -5.19 -12.32
C THR A 189 -7.31 -5.71 -11.48
N TRP A 190 -8.50 -5.30 -11.87
CA TRP A 190 -9.78 -5.74 -11.32
C TRP A 190 -10.68 -6.20 -12.47
N ASN A 191 -11.36 -7.33 -12.29
CA ASN A 191 -12.29 -7.83 -13.29
C ASN A 191 -13.67 -7.16 -13.11
N THR A 192 -14.18 -6.59 -14.19
CA THR A 192 -15.46 -5.88 -14.27
C THR A 192 -16.35 -6.52 -15.32
N THR A 193 -17.59 -6.09 -15.43
CA THR A 193 -18.47 -6.51 -16.54
C THR A 193 -17.91 -6.10 -17.91
N GLN A 194 -17.03 -5.09 -17.97
CA GLN A 194 -16.32 -4.66 -19.17
C GLN A 194 -14.93 -5.28 -19.35
N GLY A 195 -14.56 -6.26 -18.53
CA GLY A 195 -13.24 -6.91 -18.55
C GLY A 195 -12.28 -6.39 -17.47
N PHE A 196 -10.98 -6.64 -17.64
CA PHE A 196 -9.96 -6.25 -16.67
C PHE A 196 -9.59 -4.77 -16.80
N VAL A 197 -9.70 -4.02 -15.70
CA VAL A 197 -9.29 -2.61 -15.62
C VAL A 197 -8.26 -2.40 -14.51
N ALA A 198 -7.41 -1.38 -14.60
CA ALA A 198 -6.51 -1.03 -13.50
C ALA A 198 -7.31 -0.63 -12.25
N ARG A 199 -6.92 -1.08 -11.05
CA ARG A 199 -7.61 -0.71 -9.81
C ARG A 199 -7.67 0.81 -9.59
N SER A 200 -6.62 1.51 -9.99
CA SER A 200 -6.52 2.98 -9.93
C SER A 200 -7.55 3.71 -10.78
N SER A 201 -8.25 3.03 -11.70
CA SER A 201 -9.40 3.64 -12.40
C SER A 201 -10.64 3.71 -11.50
N LEU A 202 -10.77 2.77 -10.55
CA LEU A 202 -11.97 2.59 -9.71
C LEU A 202 -11.87 3.27 -8.33
N VAL A 203 -10.66 3.35 -7.78
CA VAL A 203 -10.35 3.91 -6.45
C VAL A 203 -9.12 4.80 -6.54
N ASP A 204 -8.98 5.72 -5.59
CA ASP A 204 -7.72 6.40 -5.34
C ASP A 204 -6.88 5.58 -4.35
N PHE A 205 -5.56 5.74 -4.41
CA PHE A 205 -4.65 5.10 -3.47
C PHE A 205 -3.87 6.15 -2.68
N THR A 206 -3.62 5.83 -1.42
CA THR A 206 -2.62 6.55 -0.62
C THR A 206 -1.22 6.31 -1.16
N CYS A 207 -0.23 7.02 -0.59
CA CYS A 207 1.14 6.54 -0.62
C CYS A 207 1.21 5.11 -0.02
N PRO A 208 2.20 4.31 -0.41
CA PRO A 208 2.38 2.99 0.17
C PRO A 208 2.65 3.07 1.68
N TYR A 209 2.09 2.14 2.44
CA TYR A 209 2.44 1.97 3.86
C TYR A 209 3.36 0.77 4.09
N GLN A 210 3.49 -0.12 3.10
CA GLN A 210 4.31 -1.31 3.17
C GLN A 210 4.83 -1.67 1.78
N ASN A 211 6.10 -2.07 1.69
CA ASN A 211 6.60 -2.79 0.51
C ASN A 211 5.96 -4.19 0.49
N ASP A 212 5.66 -4.71 -0.70
CA ASP A 212 5.13 -6.06 -0.90
C ASP A 212 6.04 -6.86 -1.83
N GLY A 213 5.82 -8.16 -1.90
CA GLY A 213 6.50 -9.04 -2.82
C GLY A 213 6.28 -10.51 -2.51
N ASN A 214 6.93 -11.36 -3.29
CA ASN A 214 6.87 -12.80 -3.10
C ASN A 214 8.09 -13.22 -2.27
N GLY A 215 7.88 -13.52 -0.99
CA GLY A 215 8.92 -13.99 -0.08
C GLY A 215 9.16 -15.49 -0.21
N VAL A 216 10.43 -15.91 -0.21
CA VAL A 216 10.82 -17.32 -0.16
C VAL A 216 11.18 -17.70 1.26
N VAL A 217 10.63 -18.82 1.70
CA VAL A 217 10.90 -19.40 3.02
C VAL A 217 11.39 -20.82 2.85
N LYS A 218 12.56 -21.11 3.41
CA LYS A 218 13.22 -22.41 3.46
C LYS A 218 12.72 -23.21 4.66
N GLY A 219 12.50 -24.50 4.46
CA GLY A 219 12.31 -25.50 5.52
C GLY A 219 13.55 -26.34 5.77
N ASN A 220 13.40 -27.37 6.60
CA ASN A 220 14.49 -28.26 7.02
C ASN A 220 14.40 -29.66 6.38
N LEU A 221 13.74 -29.77 5.23
CA LEU A 221 13.74 -31.02 4.47
C LEU A 221 15.18 -31.42 4.13
N ALA A 222 15.56 -32.64 4.49
CA ALA A 222 16.89 -33.17 4.23
C ALA A 222 17.16 -33.20 2.73
N THR A 223 18.32 -32.72 2.32
CA THR A 223 18.73 -32.61 0.93
C THR A 223 20.21 -32.94 0.77
N THR A 224 20.58 -33.46 -0.39
CA THR A 224 21.98 -33.67 -0.78
C THR A 224 22.67 -32.37 -1.19
N VAL A 225 21.94 -31.26 -1.28
CA VAL A 225 22.41 -29.96 -1.76
C VAL A 225 22.23 -28.89 -0.69
N THR A 226 23.28 -28.13 -0.38
CA THR A 226 23.15 -26.98 0.52
C THR A 226 22.59 -25.78 -0.24
N PHE A 227 21.49 -25.19 0.23
CA PHE A 227 20.97 -23.93 -0.29
C PHE A 227 20.68 -22.97 0.86
N ASN A 228 21.30 -21.79 0.88
CA ASN A 228 21.20 -20.82 1.98
C ASN A 228 20.80 -19.42 1.51
N SER A 229 20.68 -19.23 0.20
CA SER A 229 20.34 -17.96 -0.42
C SER A 229 19.35 -18.16 -1.57
N LEU A 230 18.77 -17.08 -2.06
CA LEU A 230 17.89 -17.12 -3.23
C LEU A 230 18.59 -17.63 -4.49
N SER A 231 19.89 -17.33 -4.66
CA SER A 231 20.65 -17.78 -5.83
C SER A 231 20.86 -19.29 -5.86
N ASP A 232 20.75 -19.96 -4.72
CA ASP A 232 20.93 -21.41 -4.61
C ASP A 232 19.65 -22.18 -4.95
N LEU A 233 18.50 -21.50 -5.15
CA LEU A 233 17.22 -22.17 -5.35
C LEU A 233 17.08 -22.83 -6.72
N ASP A 234 17.73 -22.29 -7.77
CA ASP A 234 17.58 -22.74 -9.16
C ASP A 234 18.36 -24.04 -9.46
N GLN A 235 18.01 -25.11 -8.76
CA GLN A 235 18.65 -26.42 -8.85
C GLN A 235 17.60 -27.54 -8.96
N PRO A 236 17.84 -28.59 -9.77
CA PRO A 236 16.85 -29.66 -10.00
C PRO A 236 16.53 -30.50 -8.75
N GLU A 237 17.41 -30.53 -7.76
CA GLU A 237 17.23 -31.24 -6.50
C GLU A 237 16.28 -30.50 -5.53
N ILE A 238 16.00 -29.21 -5.78
CA ILE A 238 15.16 -28.39 -4.93
C ILE A 238 13.71 -28.48 -5.40
N THR A 239 12.84 -28.90 -4.48
CA THR A 239 11.39 -28.81 -4.60
C THR A 239 10.88 -27.52 -3.96
N LEU A 240 10.36 -26.62 -4.78
CA LEU A 240 9.74 -25.37 -4.34
C LEU A 240 8.22 -25.49 -4.44
N CYS A 241 7.52 -25.26 -3.34
CA CYS A 241 6.08 -25.35 -3.28
C CYS A 241 5.42 -23.98 -3.38
N VAL A 242 4.40 -23.86 -4.22
CA VAL A 242 3.70 -22.58 -4.47
C VAL A 242 2.20 -22.80 -4.56
N GLN A 243 1.42 -21.78 -4.22
CA GLN A 243 -0.02 -21.80 -4.45
C GLN A 243 -0.32 -21.60 -5.94
N GLN A 244 -1.16 -22.46 -6.51
CA GLN A 244 -1.57 -22.42 -7.91
C GLN A 244 -2.34 -21.14 -8.25
N GLY A 245 -2.10 -20.60 -9.45
CA GLY A 245 -2.83 -19.47 -10.01
C GLY A 245 -2.50 -18.12 -9.36
N THR A 246 -1.37 -18.04 -8.65
CA THR A 246 -0.95 -16.83 -7.94
C THR A 246 0.28 -16.19 -8.57
N SER A 247 0.57 -14.94 -8.20
CA SER A 247 1.82 -14.26 -8.56
C SER A 247 3.06 -15.05 -8.14
N MET A 248 2.96 -15.80 -7.04
CA MET A 248 4.04 -16.62 -6.49
C MET A 248 4.40 -17.78 -7.42
N GLU A 249 3.39 -18.43 -8.02
CA GLU A 249 3.63 -19.44 -9.05
C GLU A 249 4.25 -18.81 -10.30
N THR A 250 3.66 -17.70 -10.79
CA THR A 250 4.15 -17.03 -11.99
C THR A 250 5.62 -16.63 -11.86
N VAL A 251 5.99 -15.99 -10.76
CA VAL A 251 7.37 -15.53 -10.54
C VAL A 251 8.35 -16.69 -10.35
N ALA A 252 7.94 -17.74 -9.62
CA ALA A 252 8.77 -18.93 -9.44
C ALA A 252 9.08 -19.59 -10.78
N ARG A 253 8.07 -19.83 -11.61
CA ARG A 253 8.26 -20.42 -12.95
C ARG A 253 9.06 -19.52 -13.89
N GLN A 254 8.93 -18.20 -13.73
CA GLN A 254 9.67 -17.25 -14.56
C GLN A 254 11.16 -17.24 -14.24
N LEU A 255 11.54 -17.32 -12.96
CA LEU A 255 12.92 -17.09 -12.51
C LEU A 255 13.69 -18.37 -12.16
N LEU A 256 13.00 -19.44 -11.81
CA LEU A 256 13.61 -20.70 -11.37
C LEU A 256 13.29 -21.80 -12.38
N LYS A 257 14.17 -21.93 -13.39
CA LYS A 257 13.96 -22.80 -14.56
C LYS A 257 14.32 -24.26 -14.32
N LYS A 258 15.19 -24.51 -13.36
CA LYS A 258 15.72 -25.84 -13.02
C LYS A 258 15.00 -26.43 -11.80
N THR A 259 14.55 -25.60 -10.88
CA THR A 259 13.82 -26.02 -9.67
C THR A 259 12.57 -26.84 -9.99
N ASN A 260 12.33 -27.89 -9.21
CA ASN A 260 11.08 -28.63 -9.28
C ASN A 260 9.95 -27.85 -8.58
N ILE A 261 9.07 -27.20 -9.37
CA ILE A 261 7.98 -26.39 -8.84
C ILE A 261 6.70 -27.23 -8.69
N THR A 262 6.30 -27.47 -7.43
CA THR A 262 5.06 -28.18 -7.08
C THR A 262 3.97 -27.19 -6.71
N THR A 263 2.81 -27.30 -7.34
CA THR A 263 1.68 -26.37 -7.14
C THR A 263 0.54 -26.99 -6.35
N PHE A 264 -0.11 -26.19 -5.51
CA PHE A 264 -1.24 -26.62 -4.69
C PHE A 264 -2.43 -25.67 -4.82
N VAL A 265 -3.64 -26.22 -4.89
CA VAL A 265 -4.89 -25.43 -4.87
C VAL A 265 -5.13 -24.83 -3.48
N ASP A 266 -4.92 -25.64 -2.43
CA ASP A 266 -4.95 -25.16 -1.05
C ASP A 266 -3.69 -24.34 -0.74
N GLY A 267 -3.87 -23.04 -0.49
CA GLY A 267 -2.79 -22.11 -0.17
C GLY A 267 -2.06 -22.39 1.13
N MET A 268 -2.61 -23.23 2.02
CA MET A 268 -1.92 -23.62 3.27
C MET A 268 -0.90 -24.74 3.07
N LEU A 269 -1.09 -25.60 2.07
CA LEU A 269 -0.22 -26.76 1.85
C LEU A 269 1.26 -26.41 1.57
N PRO A 270 1.60 -25.39 0.75
CA PRO A 270 3.00 -25.01 0.57
C PRO A 270 3.72 -24.71 1.88
N TYR A 271 3.05 -24.02 2.80
CA TYR A 271 3.60 -23.70 4.12
C TYR A 271 3.72 -24.95 5.00
N THR A 272 2.65 -25.73 5.17
CA THR A 272 2.67 -26.89 6.09
C THR A 272 3.65 -27.96 5.62
N LEU A 273 3.67 -28.28 4.32
CA LEU A 273 4.57 -29.30 3.76
C LEU A 273 6.05 -28.90 3.82
N THR A 274 6.35 -27.59 3.83
CA THR A 274 7.71 -27.08 4.05
C THR A 274 8.09 -27.08 5.53
N ARG A 275 7.21 -26.58 6.40
CA ARG A 275 7.42 -26.53 7.85
C ARG A 275 7.64 -27.91 8.45
N ASP A 276 6.84 -28.87 8.01
CA ASP A 276 6.85 -30.24 8.53
C ASP A 276 7.87 -31.15 7.82
N ALA A 277 8.69 -30.58 6.92
CA ALA A 277 9.75 -31.26 6.20
C ALA A 277 9.30 -32.55 5.48
N VAL A 278 8.15 -32.48 4.79
CA VAL A 278 7.53 -33.65 4.14
C VAL A 278 7.89 -33.73 2.65
N THR A 279 7.75 -32.64 1.91
CA THR A 279 7.89 -32.65 0.44
C THR A 279 8.63 -31.45 -0.11
N CYS A 280 8.51 -30.30 0.57
CA CYS A 280 8.98 -29.03 0.06
C CYS A 280 10.28 -28.64 0.77
N HIS A 281 11.29 -28.26 -0.01
CA HIS A 281 12.51 -27.67 0.53
C HIS A 281 12.28 -26.20 0.89
N ALA A 282 11.47 -25.51 0.09
CA ALA A 282 11.06 -24.13 0.31
C ALA A 282 9.64 -23.90 -0.21
N TYR A 283 9.04 -22.79 0.19
CA TYR A 283 7.82 -22.26 -0.43
C TYR A 283 7.91 -20.77 -0.71
N VAL A 284 7.00 -20.29 -1.55
CA VAL A 284 6.81 -18.87 -1.83
C VAL A 284 5.49 -18.41 -1.24
N ALA A 285 5.50 -17.27 -0.53
CA ALA A 285 4.33 -16.63 0.08
C ALA A 285 4.36 -15.12 -0.12
N PRO A 286 3.26 -14.38 0.12
CA PRO A 286 3.34 -12.92 0.26
C PRO A 286 4.36 -12.55 1.35
N LEU A 287 5.10 -11.47 1.16
CA LEU A 287 6.22 -11.04 2.00
C LEU A 287 5.92 -11.15 3.51
N ILE A 288 4.82 -10.53 3.96
CA ILE A 288 4.46 -10.52 5.38
C ILE A 288 4.08 -11.89 5.91
N ASN A 289 3.47 -12.74 5.08
CA ASN A 289 3.13 -14.11 5.48
C ASN A 289 4.42 -14.92 5.67
N GLY A 290 5.36 -14.82 4.72
CA GLY A 290 6.64 -15.52 4.79
C GLY A 290 7.47 -15.11 6.01
N LEU A 291 7.57 -13.81 6.29
CA LEU A 291 8.28 -13.30 7.48
C LEU A 291 7.63 -13.76 8.78
N PHE A 292 6.30 -13.62 8.89
CA PHE A 292 5.58 -14.01 10.08
C PHE A 292 5.73 -15.51 10.38
N GLN A 293 5.59 -16.34 9.34
CA GLN A 293 5.72 -17.80 9.47
C GLN A 293 7.16 -18.19 9.82
N ALA A 294 8.16 -17.60 9.16
CA ALA A 294 9.56 -17.86 9.49
C ALA A 294 9.91 -17.49 10.94
N LYS A 295 9.40 -16.36 11.45
CA LYS A 295 9.57 -15.97 12.86
C LYS A 295 8.86 -16.93 13.80
N THR A 296 7.59 -17.23 13.52
CA THR A 296 6.72 -18.00 14.42
C THR A 296 7.17 -19.46 14.54
N ASP A 297 7.63 -20.06 13.44
CA ASP A 297 8.03 -21.46 13.39
C ASP A 297 9.55 -21.66 13.39
N ALA A 298 10.34 -20.66 13.79
CA ALA A 298 11.79 -20.82 13.95
C ALA A 298 12.10 -21.94 14.99
N PRO A 299 13.12 -22.79 14.77
CA PRO A 299 14.07 -22.81 13.64
C PRO A 299 13.63 -23.70 12.46
N LYS A 300 12.36 -24.15 12.40
CA LYS A 300 11.88 -25.04 11.32
C LYS A 300 11.83 -24.34 9.96
N LEU A 301 11.59 -23.03 9.99
CA LEU A 301 11.50 -22.18 8.81
C LEU A 301 12.52 -21.04 8.90
N THR A 302 13.12 -20.70 7.76
CA THR A 302 14.05 -19.57 7.60
C THR A 302 13.66 -18.74 6.39
N TYR A 303 13.50 -17.43 6.57
CA TYR A 303 13.24 -16.52 5.46
C TYR A 303 14.50 -16.28 4.64
N LEU A 304 14.45 -16.49 3.32
CA LEU A 304 15.61 -16.33 2.43
C LEU A 304 15.65 -14.98 1.70
N GLY A 305 14.50 -14.32 1.52
CA GLY A 305 14.41 -13.06 0.79
C GLY A 305 13.23 -12.99 -0.18
N LEU A 306 13.17 -11.90 -0.94
CA LEU A 306 12.17 -11.67 -1.99
C LEU A 306 12.62 -12.25 -3.34
N ILE A 307 11.73 -12.97 -4.01
CA ILE A 307 11.91 -13.39 -5.39
C ILE A 307 11.10 -12.49 -6.36
N GLY A 308 11.79 -12.05 -7.41
CA GLY A 308 11.24 -11.14 -8.43
C GLY A 308 11.09 -9.69 -7.96
N GLN A 309 10.26 -8.93 -8.68
CA GLN A 309 10.05 -7.53 -8.37
C GLN A 309 9.16 -7.36 -7.14
N SER A 310 9.54 -6.41 -6.27
CA SER A 310 8.67 -5.93 -5.19
C SER A 310 7.56 -5.06 -5.75
N SER A 311 6.40 -5.09 -5.11
CA SER A 311 5.31 -4.14 -5.33
C SER A 311 5.06 -3.31 -4.08
N ASP A 312 4.02 -2.49 -4.10
CA ASP A 312 3.64 -1.62 -2.99
C ASP A 312 2.21 -1.90 -2.54
N VAL A 313 1.97 -1.86 -1.24
CA VAL A 313 0.63 -1.92 -0.64
C VAL A 313 0.21 -0.53 -0.20
N SER A 314 -1.01 -0.13 -0.59
CA SER A 314 -1.60 1.16 -0.22
C SER A 314 -3.01 1.00 0.33
N ILE A 315 -3.52 2.03 1.00
CA ILE A 315 -4.92 2.11 1.41
C ILE A 315 -5.72 2.58 0.19
N ALA A 316 -6.79 1.87 -0.14
CA ALA A 316 -7.71 2.28 -1.19
C ALA A 316 -8.80 3.19 -0.62
N VAL A 317 -9.03 4.29 -1.31
CA VAL A 317 -9.96 5.36 -0.95
C VAL A 317 -10.97 5.49 -2.08
N ARG A 318 -12.24 5.71 -1.73
CA ARG A 318 -13.25 6.00 -2.75
C ARG A 318 -12.81 7.24 -3.50
N LYS A 319 -12.88 7.20 -4.83
CA LYS A 319 -12.76 8.43 -5.61
C LYS A 319 -13.87 9.37 -5.15
N SER A 320 -13.49 10.50 -4.57
CA SER A 320 -14.44 11.59 -4.42
C SER A 320 -14.94 11.93 -5.82
N ALA A 321 -16.24 12.16 -5.99
CA ALA A 321 -16.67 13.00 -7.08
C ALA A 321 -15.99 14.34 -6.78
N VAL A 322 -14.79 14.56 -7.31
CA VAL A 322 -14.06 15.80 -7.11
C VAL A 322 -15.07 16.84 -7.55
N SER A 323 -15.58 17.65 -6.61
CA SER A 323 -16.17 18.90 -7.03
C SER A 323 -15.02 19.57 -7.73
N SER A 324 -15.06 19.60 -9.08
CA SER A 324 -14.08 20.30 -9.90
C SER A 324 -13.72 21.54 -9.12
N PRO A 325 -12.42 21.80 -8.83
CA PRO A 325 -12.02 22.89 -7.96
C PRO A 325 -12.86 24.07 -8.36
N LYS A 326 -13.74 24.52 -7.42
CA LYS A 326 -14.81 25.47 -7.71
C LYS A 326 -14.18 26.49 -8.62
N ARG A 327 -14.57 26.53 -9.90
CA ARG A 327 -13.97 27.45 -10.87
C ARG A 327 -14.26 28.82 -10.28
N SER A 328 -13.33 29.37 -9.50
CA SER A 328 -13.25 30.79 -9.34
C SER A 328 -13.07 31.24 -10.78
N SER A 329 -14.00 32.04 -11.27
CA SER A 329 -14.04 32.54 -12.64
C SER A 329 -12.81 33.38 -13.04
N ALA A 330 -11.75 33.35 -12.23
CA ALA A 330 -10.51 34.10 -12.39
C ALA A 330 -9.34 33.28 -12.99
N SER A 331 -9.31 31.94 -12.94
CA SER A 331 -8.04 31.20 -13.19
C SER A 331 -7.85 30.57 -14.57
N SER A 332 -8.86 30.52 -15.46
CA SER A 332 -8.65 29.98 -16.82
C SER A 332 -7.99 30.97 -17.79
N VAL A 333 -8.05 32.26 -17.48
CA VAL A 333 -7.39 33.30 -18.30
C VAL A 333 -5.89 33.30 -18.03
N ASP A 334 -5.47 33.10 -16.78
CA ASP A 334 -4.06 33.15 -16.39
C ASP A 334 -3.20 32.04 -16.99
N PHE A 335 -3.72 30.82 -17.14
CA PHE A 335 -2.93 29.72 -17.71
C PHE A 335 -2.71 29.88 -19.23
N CYS A 336 -3.73 30.32 -19.96
CA CYS A 336 -3.60 30.66 -21.38
C CYS A 336 -2.72 31.91 -21.58
N LEU A 337 -2.85 32.94 -20.75
CA LEU A 337 -1.98 34.11 -20.81
C LEU A 337 -0.51 33.74 -20.52
N MET A 338 -0.27 32.85 -19.55
CA MET A 338 1.08 32.35 -19.25
C MET A 338 1.68 31.57 -20.42
N LEU A 339 0.92 30.68 -21.06
CA LEU A 339 1.41 29.93 -22.23
C LEU A 339 1.72 30.87 -23.41
N ILE A 340 0.87 31.89 -23.62
CA ILE A 340 1.08 32.92 -24.65
C ILE A 340 2.32 33.78 -24.32
N LEU A 341 2.49 34.22 -23.07
CA LEU A 341 3.65 34.98 -22.64
C LEU A 341 4.94 34.15 -22.76
N CYS A 342 4.93 32.89 -22.34
CA CYS A 342 6.08 31.98 -22.51
C CYS A 342 6.44 31.79 -23.99
N ALA A 343 5.44 31.65 -24.89
CA ALA A 343 5.69 31.56 -26.32
C ALA A 343 6.28 32.86 -26.89
N ILE A 344 5.74 34.03 -26.48
CA ILE A 344 6.24 35.35 -26.91
C ILE A 344 7.67 35.58 -26.44
N PHE A 345 7.99 35.26 -25.17
CA PHE A 345 9.36 35.39 -24.65
C PHE A 345 10.34 34.42 -25.30
N SER A 346 9.90 33.22 -25.67
CA SER A 346 10.72 32.24 -26.39
C SER A 346 11.08 32.74 -27.80
N VAL A 347 10.13 33.40 -28.48
CA VAL A 347 10.36 34.00 -29.80
C VAL A 347 11.27 35.22 -29.69
N LEU A 348 11.07 36.10 -28.69
CA LEU A 348 11.91 37.28 -28.48
C LEU A 348 13.36 36.91 -28.11
N ALA A 349 13.58 35.82 -27.37
CA ALA A 349 14.92 35.34 -27.03
C ALA A 349 15.69 34.72 -28.21
N ILE A 350 15.00 34.37 -29.31
CA ILE A 350 15.61 33.88 -30.56
C ILE A 350 15.98 35.06 -31.49
N VAL A 351 15.30 36.21 -31.33
CA VAL A 351 15.43 37.36 -32.23
C VAL A 351 16.43 38.42 -31.71
N ILE A 352 16.90 38.33 -30.47
CA ILE A 352 17.90 39.22 -29.84
C ILE A 352 19.21 38.47 -29.62
#